data_AF-A0A432RND1-F1
#
_entry.id   AF-A0A432RND1-F1
#
_cell.length_a   1.000
_cell.length_b   1.000
_cell.length_c   1.000
_cell.angle_alpha   90.00
_cell.angle_beta   90.00
_cell.angle_gamma   90.00
#
_symmetry.space_group_name_H-M   'P 1'
#
loop_
_entity.id
_entity.type
_entity.pdbx_description
1 polymer ?
#
loop_
_entity_poly.entity_id
_entity_poly.type
_entity_poly.pdbx_seq_one_letter_code
_entity_poly.pdbx_strand_id
1 'polypeptide(L)'
;MAMATGLMFGSANQAIAAGACPDEGKEVSVPTFIGSKIYERTFGRGCGTCHDVAPNPNLLESVKKLSQEEFATVVKNGRNGMPKAGAAIMGIKLVKKSGMSEDEAINAVWTYLSCLSEGKIPAKVKKKK
;
A
#
# COMPACT_ATOMS: atom_id res chain seq x y z
N MET A 1 -17.00 -17.85 -42.29
CA MET A 1 -17.17 -18.48 -40.95
C MET A 1 -15.87 -18.26 -40.19
N ALA A 2 -15.74 -17.15 -39.47
CA ALA A 2 -14.54 -16.80 -38.72
C ALA A 2 -14.83 -17.02 -37.24
N MET A 3 -14.21 -18.05 -36.66
CA MET A 3 -14.21 -18.28 -35.22
C MET A 3 -13.14 -17.35 -34.61
N ALA A 4 -13.59 -16.30 -33.92
CA ALA A 4 -12.73 -15.48 -33.07
C ALA A 4 -12.50 -16.24 -31.75
N THR A 5 -11.26 -16.68 -31.59
CA THR A 5 -10.72 -17.36 -30.42
C THR A 5 -10.88 -16.50 -29.18
N GLY A 6 -11.60 -17.03 -28.18
CA GLY A 6 -11.77 -16.40 -26.88
C GLY A 6 -10.44 -16.29 -26.13
N LEU A 7 -10.12 -15.09 -25.66
CA LEU A 7 -9.09 -14.86 -24.65
C LEU A 7 -9.59 -15.38 -23.31
N MET A 8 -8.99 -16.49 -22.88
CA MET A 8 -9.07 -17.02 -21.53
C MET A 8 -8.46 -15.99 -20.57
N PHE A 9 -9.28 -15.33 -19.75
CA PHE A 9 -8.80 -14.70 -18.51
C PHE A 9 -8.54 -15.81 -17.51
N GLY A 10 -7.34 -16.39 -17.60
CA GLY A 10 -6.81 -17.36 -16.65
C GLY A 10 -6.64 -16.73 -15.27
N SER A 11 -7.12 -17.45 -14.27
CA SER A 11 -7.07 -17.14 -12.84
C SER A 11 -5.70 -16.65 -12.38
N ALA A 12 -5.71 -15.50 -11.72
CA ALA A 12 -4.55 -14.82 -11.18
C ALA A 12 -3.84 -15.65 -10.09
N ASN A 13 -2.72 -16.28 -10.46
CA ASN A 13 -1.57 -16.47 -9.59
C ASN A 13 -0.41 -15.65 -10.16
N GLN A 14 -0.58 -14.32 -10.18
CA GLN A 14 0.54 -13.43 -10.41
C GLN A 14 1.25 -13.27 -9.08
N ALA A 15 2.44 -13.86 -8.96
CA ALA A 15 3.44 -13.39 -8.04
C ALA A 15 3.56 -11.88 -8.26
N ILE A 16 3.12 -11.09 -7.28
CA ILE A 16 3.15 -9.64 -7.34
C ILE A 16 4.64 -9.29 -7.35
N ALA A 17 5.16 -8.89 -8.51
CA ALA A 17 6.48 -8.30 -8.58
C ALA A 17 6.50 -7.12 -7.59
N ALA A 18 7.47 -7.13 -6.67
CA ALA A 18 7.71 -6.02 -5.76
C ALA A 18 7.77 -4.72 -6.57
N GLY A 19 6.90 -3.75 -6.24
CA GLY A 19 6.88 -2.43 -6.90
C GLY A 19 5.88 -2.22 -8.04
N ALA A 20 5.16 -3.23 -8.52
CA ALA A 20 4.11 -2.99 -9.53
C ALA A 20 2.77 -2.67 -8.86
N CYS A 21 2.10 -1.59 -9.27
CA CYS A 21 0.71 -1.33 -8.89
C CYS A 21 -0.24 -2.34 -9.58
N PRO A 22 -0.92 -3.25 -8.83
CA PRO A 22 -1.75 -4.30 -9.41
C PRO A 22 -3.24 -3.92 -9.51
N ASP A 23 -3.64 -2.77 -8.96
CA ASP A 23 -5.02 -2.33 -8.88
C ASP A 23 -5.21 -0.99 -9.60
N GLU A 24 -6.34 -0.86 -10.30
CA GLU A 24 -6.76 0.39 -10.93
C GLU A 24 -8.19 0.74 -10.51
N GLY A 25 -8.50 2.03 -10.50
CA GLY A 25 -9.81 2.54 -10.15
C GLY A 25 -10.13 2.48 -8.65
N LYS A 26 -11.41 2.64 -8.33
CA LYS A 26 -11.85 2.86 -6.94
C LYS A 26 -12.01 1.57 -6.13
N GLU A 27 -12.31 0.46 -6.78
CA GLU A 27 -12.43 -0.83 -6.12
C GLU A 27 -11.09 -1.55 -6.27
N VAL A 28 -10.42 -1.88 -5.17
CA VAL A 28 -9.06 -2.44 -5.14
C VAL A 28 -9.01 -3.73 -4.34
N SER A 29 -7.96 -4.51 -4.52
CA SER A 29 -7.71 -5.74 -3.76
C SER A 29 -7.72 -5.51 -2.24
N VAL A 30 -7.94 -6.58 -1.48
CA VAL A 30 -7.93 -6.52 -0.01
C VAL A 30 -6.61 -5.95 0.54
N PRO A 31 -5.42 -6.35 0.05
CA PRO A 31 -4.15 -5.75 0.47
C PRO A 31 -4.08 -4.25 0.21
N THR A 32 -4.35 -3.77 -1.00
CA THR A 32 -4.32 -2.34 -1.35
C THR A 32 -5.31 -1.54 -0.49
N PHE A 33 -6.50 -2.09 -0.23
CA PHE A 33 -7.46 -1.49 0.69
C PHE A 33 -6.94 -1.40 2.12
N ILE A 34 -6.32 -2.46 2.65
CA ILE A 34 -5.74 -2.45 3.99
C ILE A 34 -4.57 -1.46 4.07
N GLY A 35 -3.74 -1.37 3.03
CA GLY A 35 -2.68 -0.37 2.90
C GLY A 35 -3.20 1.06 3.04
N SER A 36 -4.31 1.38 2.37
CA SER A 36 -5.01 2.67 2.55
C SER A 36 -5.42 2.90 4.00
N LYS A 37 -5.92 1.86 4.68
CA LYS A 37 -6.34 1.98 6.10
C LYS A 37 -5.19 2.09 7.06
N ILE A 38 -4.04 1.50 6.74
CA ILE A 38 -2.82 1.71 7.51
C ILE A 38 -2.35 3.16 7.34
N TYR A 39 -2.31 3.67 6.10
CA TYR A 39 -1.99 5.07 5.82
C TYR A 39 -2.88 6.03 6.60
N GLU A 40 -4.19 5.78 6.65
CA GLU A 40 -5.17 6.62 7.34
C GLU A 40 -5.11 6.55 8.88
N ARG A 41 -4.60 5.46 9.47
CA ARG A 41 -4.84 5.14 10.90
C ARG A 41 -3.61 4.87 11.75
N THR A 42 -2.43 4.74 11.15
CA THR A 42 -1.19 4.52 11.92
C THR A 42 -0.99 5.63 12.95
N PHE A 43 -0.60 5.29 14.19
CA PHE A 43 -0.52 6.21 15.33
C PHE A 43 -1.84 6.93 15.69
N GLY A 44 -2.99 6.41 15.26
CA GLY A 44 -4.30 7.00 15.53
C GLY A 44 -4.64 8.24 14.69
N ARG A 45 -3.71 8.73 13.88
CA ARG A 45 -3.84 9.96 13.06
C ARG A 45 -3.45 9.78 11.59
N GLY A 46 -2.85 8.64 11.26
CA GLY A 46 -2.37 8.31 9.93
C GLY A 46 -0.99 8.88 9.62
N CYS A 47 -0.37 8.32 8.58
CA CYS A 47 0.92 8.75 8.06
C CYS A 47 0.84 10.18 7.50
N GLY A 48 -0.31 10.54 6.90
CA GLY A 48 -0.53 11.87 6.31
C GLY A 48 -0.36 13.03 7.28
N THR A 49 -0.62 12.84 8.58
CA THR A 49 -0.42 13.93 9.56
C THR A 49 1.01 14.47 9.58
N CYS A 50 1.99 13.59 9.37
CA CYS A 50 3.38 14.02 9.27
C CYS A 50 3.80 14.27 7.81
N HIS A 51 3.27 13.51 6.84
CA HIS A 51 3.82 13.46 5.49
C HIS A 51 3.09 14.31 4.44
N ASP A 52 1.89 14.82 4.76
CA ASP A 52 1.14 15.73 3.89
C ASP A 52 1.45 17.20 4.19
N VAL A 53 2.44 17.46 5.05
CA VAL A 53 2.89 18.80 5.46
C VAL A 53 4.42 18.91 5.40
N ALA A 54 4.92 20.07 4.98
CA ALA A 54 6.35 20.39 5.04
C ALA A 54 6.81 20.59 6.51
N PRO A 55 8.08 20.33 6.85
CA PRO A 55 9.21 19.99 5.96
C PRO A 55 9.43 18.48 5.74
N ASN A 56 8.52 17.63 6.21
CA ASN A 56 8.68 16.19 6.13
C ASN A 56 8.61 15.69 4.67
N PRO A 57 9.25 14.54 4.35
CA PRO A 57 9.26 14.04 2.98
C PRO A 57 7.86 13.62 2.53
N ASN A 58 7.50 14.02 1.31
CA ASN A 58 6.28 13.57 0.65
C ASN A 58 6.38 12.07 0.32
N LEU A 59 5.40 11.28 0.77
CA LEU A 59 5.44 9.82 0.62
C LEU A 59 5.23 9.37 -0.83
N LEU A 60 4.41 10.06 -1.63
CA LEU A 60 4.20 9.73 -3.04
C LEU A 60 5.47 9.92 -3.87
N GLU A 61 6.30 10.90 -3.50
CA GLU A 61 7.62 11.09 -4.11
C GLU A 61 8.66 10.12 -3.54
N SER A 62 8.52 9.72 -2.27
CA SER A 62 9.44 8.78 -1.63
C SER A 62 9.34 7.38 -2.23
N VAL A 63 8.13 6.89 -2.51
CA VAL A 63 7.93 5.55 -3.10
C VAL A 63 8.40 5.44 -4.55
N LYS A 64 8.63 6.56 -5.24
CA LYS A 64 9.27 6.59 -6.56
C LYS A 64 10.80 6.50 -6.50
N LYS A 65 11.38 6.81 -5.35
CA LYS A 65 12.84 6.96 -5.17
C LYS A 65 13.48 5.82 -4.37
N LEU A 66 12.72 5.24 -3.46
CA LEU A 66 13.18 4.14 -2.61
C LEU A 66 12.89 2.79 -3.29
N SER A 67 13.64 1.76 -2.93
CA SER A 67 13.17 0.39 -3.10
C SER A 67 12.08 0.05 -2.07
N GLN A 68 11.33 -1.02 -2.32
CA GLN A 68 10.35 -1.51 -1.36
C GLN A 68 11.02 -1.94 -0.04
N GLU A 69 12.20 -2.54 -0.11
CA GLU A 69 12.99 -3.00 1.03
C GLU A 69 13.51 -1.81 1.85
N GLU A 70 13.97 -0.75 1.18
CA GLU A 70 14.41 0.48 1.84
C GLU A 70 13.24 1.16 2.56
N PHE A 71 12.08 1.25 1.89
CA PHE A 71 10.85 1.75 2.52
C PHE A 71 10.48 0.93 3.76
N ALA A 72 10.47 -0.40 3.63
CA ALA A 72 10.14 -1.28 4.75
C ALA A 72 11.12 -1.11 5.91
N THR A 73 12.42 -0.98 5.62
CA THR A 73 13.45 -0.72 6.63
C THR A 73 13.19 0.59 7.38
N VAL A 74 12.85 1.66 6.67
CA VAL A 74 12.52 2.97 7.28
C VAL A 74 11.26 2.87 8.13
N VAL A 75 10.23 2.17 7.67
CA VAL A 75 8.97 1.99 8.42
C VAL A 75 9.19 1.20 9.72
N LYS A 76 10.03 0.15 9.68
CA LYS A 76 10.38 -0.68 10.85
C LYS A 76 11.26 0.06 11.85
N ASN A 77 12.29 0.75 11.36
CA ASN A 77 13.35 1.30 12.19
C ASN A 77 13.16 2.78 12.55
N GLY A 78 12.29 3.49 11.83
CA GLY A 78 12.24 4.95 11.85
C GLY A 78 13.45 5.56 11.12
N ARG A 79 13.39 6.88 10.87
CA ARG A 79 14.48 7.65 10.25
C ARG A 79 14.28 9.15 10.52
N ASN A 80 15.34 9.85 10.93
CA ASN A 80 15.36 11.32 11.04
C ASN A 80 14.15 11.92 11.76
N GLY A 81 13.80 11.39 12.94
CA GLY A 81 12.65 11.84 13.74
C GLY A 81 11.32 11.16 13.40
N MET A 82 11.24 10.36 12.32
CA MET A 82 10.11 9.44 12.10
C MET A 82 10.18 8.29 13.13
N PRO A 83 9.12 8.05 13.93
CA PRO A 83 9.07 6.93 14.85
C PRO A 83 8.92 5.59 14.13
N LYS A 84 9.32 4.50 14.81
CA LYS A 84 9.07 3.12 14.35
C LYS A 84 7.56 2.89 14.22
N ALA A 85 7.11 2.39 13.07
CA ALA A 85 5.69 2.24 12.79
C ALA A 85 5.18 0.80 12.86
N GLY A 86 6.04 -0.22 12.82
CA GLY A 86 5.65 -1.64 12.79
C GLY A 86 4.58 -2.01 13.84
N ALA A 87 4.87 -1.76 15.12
CA ALA A 87 3.92 -2.04 16.20
C ALA A 87 2.61 -1.22 16.10
N ALA A 88 2.69 0.03 15.63
CA ALA A 88 1.52 0.89 15.46
C ALA A 88 0.63 0.42 14.30
N ILE A 89 1.24 -0.05 13.21
CA ILE A 89 0.56 -0.66 12.06
C ILE A 89 -0.14 -1.95 12.52
N MET A 90 0.59 -2.85 13.18
CA MET A 90 0.03 -4.11 13.68
C MET A 90 -1.00 -3.91 14.79
N GLY A 91 -1.00 -2.76 15.46
CA GLY A 91 -2.03 -2.35 16.41
C GLY A 91 -3.41 -2.14 15.79
N ILE A 92 -3.49 -1.89 14.48
CA ILE A 92 -4.74 -1.56 13.78
C ILE A 92 -5.63 -2.81 13.72
N LYS A 93 -6.88 -2.70 14.23
CA LYS A 93 -7.85 -3.80 14.29
C LYS A 93 -8.07 -4.50 12.94
N LEU A 94 -8.03 -3.76 11.84
CA LEU A 94 -8.20 -4.33 10.51
C LEU A 94 -7.02 -5.22 10.10
N VAL A 95 -5.79 -4.80 10.39
CA VAL A 95 -4.56 -5.59 10.12
C VAL A 95 -4.55 -6.85 10.99
N LYS A 96 -4.91 -6.73 12.27
CA LYS A 96 -5.05 -7.91 13.15
C LYS A 96 -6.08 -8.90 12.62
N LYS A 97 -7.20 -8.41 12.11
CA LYS A 97 -8.28 -9.25 11.57
C LYS A 97 -7.97 -9.88 10.22
N SER A 98 -7.09 -9.29 9.42
CA SER A 98 -6.66 -9.89 8.15
C SER A 98 -5.64 -11.01 8.34
N GLY A 99 -5.01 -11.12 9.52
CA GLY A 99 -3.99 -12.12 9.79
C GLY A 99 -2.65 -11.83 9.10
N MET A 100 -2.47 -10.61 8.58
CA MET A 100 -1.22 -10.19 7.93
C MET A 100 -0.07 -10.17 8.93
N SER A 101 1.09 -10.62 8.49
CA SER A 101 2.37 -10.32 9.12
C SER A 101 2.71 -8.82 9.03
N GLU A 102 3.69 -8.37 9.80
CA GLU A 102 4.19 -6.99 9.74
C GLU A 102 4.70 -6.65 8.32
N ASP A 103 5.39 -7.57 7.68
CA ASP A 103 5.96 -7.36 6.34
C ASP A 103 4.88 -7.23 5.26
N GLU A 104 3.84 -8.06 5.34
CA GLU A 104 2.69 -7.95 4.45
C GLU A 104 1.92 -6.64 4.68
N ALA A 105 1.79 -6.19 5.93
CA ALA A 105 1.12 -4.93 6.26
C ALA A 105 1.92 -3.72 5.74
N ILE A 106 3.25 -3.75 5.86
CA ILE A 106 4.12 -2.71 5.32
C ILE A 106 4.10 -2.72 3.78
N ASN A 107 4.15 -3.90 3.16
CA ASN A 107 4.03 -4.03 1.72
C ASN A 107 2.67 -3.49 1.22
N ALA A 108 1.58 -3.75 1.95
CA ALA A 108 0.27 -3.21 1.60
C ALA A 108 0.26 -1.67 1.55
N VAL A 109 0.95 -0.99 2.49
CA VAL A 109 1.11 0.47 2.47
C VAL A 109 1.93 0.93 1.27
N TRP A 110 3.04 0.24 1.00
CA TRP A 110 3.87 0.49 -0.17
C TRP A 110 3.03 0.40 -1.46
N THR A 111 2.32 -0.71 -1.66
CA THR A 111 1.44 -0.91 -2.83
C THR A 111 0.42 0.22 -2.98
N TYR A 112 -0.27 0.60 -1.89
CA TYR A 112 -1.23 1.70 -1.91
C TYR A 112 -0.58 3.02 -2.35
N LEU A 113 0.56 3.39 -1.74
CA LEU A 113 1.26 4.62 -2.05
C LEU A 113 1.79 4.64 -3.48
N SER A 114 2.37 3.53 -3.96
CA SER A 114 2.87 3.42 -5.34
C SER A 114 1.73 3.57 -6.35
N CYS A 115 0.62 2.83 -6.16
CA CYS A 115 -0.57 2.95 -7.00
C CYS A 115 -1.16 4.37 -7.01
N LEU A 116 -1.21 5.01 -5.85
CA LEU A 116 -1.69 6.39 -5.72
C LEU A 116 -0.75 7.37 -6.42
N SER A 117 0.57 7.16 -6.30
CA SER A 117 1.60 8.01 -6.92
C SER A 117 1.61 7.94 -8.45
N GLU A 118 1.17 6.81 -9.01
CA GLU A 118 1.00 6.56 -10.44
C GLU A 118 -0.36 7.07 -10.97
N GLY A 119 -1.26 7.53 -10.10
CA GLY A 119 -2.61 7.96 -10.48
C GLY A 119 -3.56 6.82 -10.87
N LYS A 120 -3.17 5.56 -10.64
CA LYS A 120 -3.97 4.38 -10.97
C LYS A 120 -5.17 4.19 -10.05
N ILE A 121 -5.04 4.59 -8.78
CA ILE A 121 -6.13 4.55 -7.80
C ILE A 121 -6.36 5.94 -7.21
N PRO A 122 -7.61 6.28 -6.83
CA PRO A 122 -7.88 7.51 -6.10
C PRO A 122 -7.45 7.38 -4.63
N ALA A 123 -7.22 8.50 -3.94
CA ALA A 123 -6.87 8.51 -2.51
C ALA A 123 -7.88 7.75 -1.62
N LYS A 124 -9.17 7.77 -2.00
CA LYS A 124 -10.26 7.06 -1.32
C LYS A 124 -10.68 5.81 -2.11
N VAL A 125 -10.20 4.66 -1.68
CA VAL A 125 -10.51 3.34 -2.27
C VAL A 125 -11.58 2.58 -1.49
N LYS A 126 -12.22 1.64 -2.18
CA LYS A 126 -13.16 0.64 -1.66
C LYS A 126 -12.55 -0.74 -1.84
N LYS A 127 -12.83 -1.64 -0.89
CA LYS A 127 -12.47 -3.06 -1.04
C LYS A 127 -13.30 -3.68 -2.16
N LYS A 128 -12.67 -4.38 -3.12
CA LYS A 128 -13.36 -5.27 -4.07
C LYS A 128 -14.20 -6.29 -3.29
N LYS A 129 -15.39 -6.57 -3.81
CA LYS A 129 -16.33 -7.52 -3.19
C LYS A 129 -15.86 -8.96 -3.40
#